data_AF-A0A6J8BXL8-F1
#
_entry.id   AF-A0A6J8BXL8-F1
#
_cell.length_a   1.000
_cell.length_b   1.000
_cell.length_c   1.000
_cell.angle_alpha   90.00
_cell.angle_beta   90.00
_cell.angle_gamma   90.00
#
_symmetry.space_group_name_H-M   'P 1'
#
loop_
_entity.id
_entity.type
_entity.pdbx_description
1 polymer ?
#
loop_
_entity_poly.entity_id
_entity_poly.type
_entity_poly.pdbx_seq_one_letter_code
_entity_poly.pdbx_strand_id
1 'polypeptide(L)'
;MYGRAVMRIRNPENEGFDSSVDLWSLGVTFYHAATGQLPFRPHGGRKNRRQMYDITRNKEGGVISGVQKTENGQIEWSKELPATCRLSLGLKQHLTPILAGLLESNEKKKWNFNTLFNEVEKIDEKMIIHVFCPHKWSLLRIYIKPEASYSGFQELIAEQSEISAENQILIFEGEVLLTLIESEISPVRNYPKTISEETPVYVFSKIVMEPRQFQVAIYRMYCFDNNFV
;
A
#
# COMPACT_ATOMS: atom_id res chain seq x y z
N MET A 1 5.53 -16.31 22.09
CA MET A 1 4.63 -16.76 23.19
C MET A 1 3.14 -16.40 22.98
N TYR A 2 2.69 -15.93 21.80
CA TYR A 2 1.27 -15.56 21.57
C TYR A 2 0.41 -16.63 20.85
N GLY A 3 1.01 -17.62 20.19
CA GLY A 3 0.28 -18.58 19.34
C GLY A 3 -0.57 -19.65 20.05
N ARG A 4 -0.60 -19.69 21.39
CA ARG A 4 -1.28 -20.76 22.15
C ARG A 4 -2.50 -20.31 22.95
N ALA A 5 -2.76 -19.00 23.06
CA ALA A 5 -3.85 -18.49 23.89
C ALA A 5 -5.22 -18.46 23.16
N VAL A 6 -5.25 -18.57 21.83
CA VAL A 6 -6.47 -18.41 21.01
C VAL A 6 -7.16 -19.75 20.68
N MET A 7 -6.52 -20.90 20.93
CA MET A 7 -7.14 -22.22 20.72
C MET A 7 -7.65 -22.84 22.03
N ARG A 8 -8.77 -22.34 22.57
CA ARG A 8 -9.52 -23.02 23.63
C ARG A 8 -10.79 -23.67 23.09
N ILE A 9 -10.74 -25.00 23.07
CA ILE A 9 -11.82 -25.97 23.37
C ILE A 9 -13.11 -25.83 22.55
N ARG A 10 -13.21 -26.70 21.54
CA ARG A 10 -14.39 -26.96 20.71
C ARG A 10 -15.47 -27.69 21.54
N ASN A 11 -16.62 -27.07 21.75
CA ASN A 11 -17.86 -27.78 22.05
C ASN A 11 -18.53 -28.21 20.73
N PRO A 12 -18.92 -29.48 20.56
CA PRO A 12 -19.48 -29.99 19.31
C PRO A 12 -20.93 -29.56 19.02
N GLU A 13 -21.61 -28.86 19.95
CA GLU A 13 -23.04 -28.51 19.83
C GLU A 13 -23.32 -27.02 19.54
N ASN A 14 -22.29 -26.20 19.31
CA ASN A 14 -22.45 -24.84 18.78
C ASN A 14 -21.92 -24.79 17.34
N GLU A 15 -22.82 -24.86 16.36
CA GLU A 15 -22.60 -24.24 15.05
C GLU A 15 -22.36 -22.74 15.30
N GLY A 16 -21.18 -22.13 15.32
CA GLY A 16 -19.83 -22.52 14.94
C GLY A 16 -19.21 -21.20 14.49
N PHE A 17 -18.76 -20.36 15.44
CA PHE A 17 -17.97 -19.17 15.09
C PHE A 17 -16.65 -19.67 14.50
N ASP A 18 -16.63 -19.82 13.19
CA ASP A 18 -15.42 -20.11 12.45
C ASP A 18 -14.47 -18.92 12.60
N SER A 19 -13.19 -19.22 12.81
CA SER A 19 -12.08 -18.27 12.87
C SER A 19 -12.08 -17.24 11.72
N SER A 20 -12.73 -17.55 10.60
CA SER A 20 -12.92 -16.63 9.48
C SER A 20 -13.77 -15.39 9.80
N VAL A 21 -14.67 -15.44 10.79
CA VAL A 21 -15.47 -14.27 11.22
C VAL A 21 -14.57 -13.21 11.87
N ASP A 22 -13.59 -13.66 12.65
CA ASP A 22 -12.60 -12.77 13.27
C ASP A 22 -11.69 -12.13 12.22
N LEU A 23 -11.25 -12.93 11.23
CA LEU A 23 -10.44 -12.44 10.11
C LEU A 23 -11.17 -11.40 9.27
N TRP A 24 -12.46 -11.60 9.01
CA TRP A 24 -13.29 -10.59 8.34
C TRP A 24 -13.33 -9.28 9.13
N SER A 25 -13.59 -9.37 10.44
CA SER A 25 -13.64 -8.22 11.34
C SER A 25 -12.31 -7.48 11.40
N LEU A 26 -11.19 -8.22 11.38
CA LEU A 26 -9.85 -7.67 11.27
C LEU A 26 -9.62 -6.97 9.93
N GLY A 27 -10.04 -7.58 8.81
CA GLY A 27 -9.95 -6.99 7.48
C GLY A 27 -10.72 -5.68 7.36
N VAL A 28 -11.95 -5.62 7.89
CA VAL A 28 -12.74 -4.37 7.94
C VAL A 28 -12.02 -3.31 8.79
N THR A 29 -11.41 -3.71 9.91
CA THR A 29 -10.67 -2.82 10.80
C THR A 29 -9.42 -2.27 10.14
N PHE A 30 -8.64 -3.10 9.45
CA PHE A 30 -7.45 -2.67 8.71
C PHE A 30 -7.81 -1.71 7.57
N TYR A 31 -8.86 -2.00 6.81
CA TYR A 31 -9.34 -1.09 5.76
C TYR A 31 -9.73 0.26 6.37
N HIS A 32 -10.45 0.24 7.49
CA HIS A 32 -10.88 1.46 8.18
C HIS A 32 -9.68 2.25 8.72
N ALA A 33 -8.71 1.60 9.36
CA ALA A 33 -7.49 2.26 9.84
C ALA A 33 -6.69 2.91 8.69
N ALA A 34 -6.61 2.24 7.53
CA ALA A 34 -5.87 2.72 6.37
C ALA A 34 -6.57 3.88 5.63
N THR A 35 -7.90 3.94 5.65
CA THR A 35 -8.69 4.84 4.77
C THR A 35 -9.58 5.84 5.50
N GLY A 36 -9.86 5.63 6.78
CA GLY A 36 -10.88 6.36 7.54
C GLY A 36 -12.32 6.05 7.11
N GLN A 37 -12.53 5.02 6.28
CA GLN A 37 -13.82 4.66 5.71
C GLN A 37 -14.13 3.17 5.90
N LEU A 38 -15.41 2.81 5.91
CA LEU A 38 -15.80 1.40 5.88
C LEU A 38 -15.70 0.84 4.45
N PRO A 39 -15.23 -0.41 4.28
CA PRO A 39 -15.07 -1.02 2.96
C PRO A 39 -16.41 -1.23 2.23
N PHE A 40 -17.46 -1.61 2.97
CA PHE A 40 -18.78 -1.91 2.40
C PHE A 40 -19.82 -0.95 2.96
N ARG A 41 -20.48 -0.19 2.08
CA ARG A 41 -21.43 0.86 2.45
C ARG A 41 -22.63 0.89 1.50
N PRO A 42 -23.82 0.44 1.92
CA PRO A 42 -25.05 0.68 1.17
C PRO A 42 -25.48 2.16 1.31
N HIS A 43 -26.26 2.64 0.35
CA HIS A 43 -26.94 3.93 0.46
C HIS A 43 -27.91 3.90 1.66
N GLY A 44 -27.91 4.96 2.47
CA GLY A 44 -28.67 5.01 3.73
C GLY A 44 -27.99 4.30 4.92
N GLY A 45 -26.81 3.71 4.73
CA GLY A 45 -25.97 3.16 5.80
C GLY A 45 -26.63 2.01 6.57
N ARG A 46 -26.49 2.00 7.90
CA ARG A 46 -26.92 0.89 8.79
C ARG A 46 -28.40 0.53 8.68
N LYS A 47 -29.25 1.45 8.24
CA LYS A 47 -30.69 1.21 8.07
C LYS A 47 -30.98 0.21 6.95
N ASN A 48 -30.10 0.12 5.95
CA ASN A 48 -30.28 -0.73 4.78
C ASN A 48 -29.59 -2.10 4.95
N ARG A 49 -30.10 -2.91 5.90
CA ARG A 49 -29.50 -4.20 6.27
C ARG A 49 -29.50 -5.23 5.13
N ARG A 50 -30.57 -5.23 4.32
CA ARG A 50 -30.71 -6.16 3.18
C ARG A 50 -29.61 -5.91 2.15
N GLN A 51 -29.43 -4.66 1.75
CA GLN A 51 -28.41 -4.33 0.78
C GLN A 51 -27.00 -4.51 1.32
N MET A 52 -26.76 -4.23 2.61
CA MET A 52 -25.48 -4.56 3.25
C MET A 52 -25.15 -6.05 3.12
N TYR A 53 -26.13 -6.92 3.40
CA TYR A 53 -25.97 -8.37 3.26
C TYR A 53 -25.65 -8.76 1.81
N ASP A 54 -26.41 -8.23 0.85
CA ASP A 54 -26.21 -8.49 -0.58
C ASP A 54 -24.82 -8.04 -1.05
N ILE A 55 -24.34 -6.88 -0.60
CA ILE A 55 -22.98 -6.39 -0.89
C ILE A 55 -21.94 -7.39 -0.36
N THR A 56 -22.02 -7.76 0.91
CA THR A 56 -21.00 -8.65 1.51
C THR A 56 -21.02 -10.07 0.95
N ARG A 57 -22.19 -10.58 0.56
CA ARG A 57 -22.35 -11.96 0.07
C ARG A 57 -21.97 -12.10 -1.40
N ASN A 58 -22.36 -11.13 -2.24
CA ASN A 58 -22.24 -11.24 -3.70
C ASN A 58 -20.97 -10.60 -4.26
N LYS A 59 -20.11 -10.00 -3.42
CA LYS A 59 -18.84 -9.45 -3.89
C LYS A 59 -17.98 -10.54 -4.53
N GLU A 60 -17.27 -10.17 -5.58
CA GLU A 60 -16.32 -11.05 -6.24
C GLU A 60 -15.05 -11.25 -5.40
N GLY A 61 -14.31 -12.33 -5.68
CA GLY A 61 -13.01 -12.59 -5.06
C GLY A 61 -12.02 -11.46 -5.38
N GLY A 62 -11.25 -11.05 -4.37
CA GLY A 62 -10.29 -9.96 -4.48
C GLY A 62 -10.86 -8.55 -4.35
N VAL A 63 -12.18 -8.38 -4.29
CA VAL A 63 -12.81 -7.08 -4.04
C VAL A 63 -12.70 -6.72 -2.56
N ILE A 64 -12.14 -5.55 -2.28
CA ILE A 64 -11.89 -5.07 -0.90
C ILE A 64 -12.83 -3.95 -0.48
N SER A 65 -13.60 -3.37 -1.40
CA SER A 65 -14.62 -2.38 -1.08
C SER A 65 -15.79 -2.39 -2.06
N GLY A 66 -16.96 -2.01 -1.57
CA GLY A 66 -18.22 -1.93 -2.32
C GLY A 66 -19.09 -0.81 -1.77
N VAL A 67 -19.23 0.28 -2.53
CA VAL A 67 -19.92 1.49 -2.07
C VAL A 67 -21.06 1.84 -3.00
N GLN A 68 -22.25 2.03 -2.44
CA GLN A 68 -23.40 2.52 -3.19
C GLN A 68 -23.61 4.01 -2.89
N LYS A 69 -23.46 4.87 -3.91
CA LYS A 69 -23.54 6.33 -3.74
C LYS A 69 -24.95 6.90 -3.72
N THR A 70 -25.88 6.29 -4.45
CA THR A 70 -27.26 6.78 -4.63
C THR A 70 -28.27 5.70 -4.26
N GLU A 71 -29.49 6.11 -3.93
CA GLU A 71 -30.58 5.17 -3.66
C GLU A 71 -30.88 4.31 -4.90
N ASN A 72 -30.92 2.99 -4.72
CA ASN A 72 -31.05 2.01 -5.81
C ASN A 72 -29.99 2.10 -6.93
N GLY A 73 -28.89 2.84 -6.71
CA GLY A 73 -27.76 2.91 -7.63
C GLY A 73 -26.94 1.63 -7.66
N GLN A 74 -26.07 1.51 -8.66
CA GLN A 74 -25.09 0.43 -8.74
C GLN A 74 -24.05 0.53 -7.61
N ILE A 75 -23.48 -0.62 -7.24
CA ILE A 75 -22.41 -0.69 -6.25
C ILE A 75 -21.08 -0.49 -6.98
N GLU A 76 -20.30 0.48 -6.54
CA GLU A 76 -18.94 0.70 -6.99
C GLU A 76 -18.01 -0.26 -6.25
N TRP A 77 -17.58 -1.31 -6.94
CA TRP A 77 -16.63 -2.29 -6.43
C TRP A 77 -15.20 -1.87 -6.73
N SER A 78 -14.29 -2.07 -5.78
CA SER A 78 -12.87 -1.84 -5.99
C SER A 78 -12.02 -2.94 -5.37
N LYS A 79 -10.98 -3.35 -6.11
CA LYS A 79 -9.90 -4.23 -5.65
C LYS A 79 -8.70 -3.44 -5.08
N GLU A 80 -8.74 -2.11 -5.18
CA GLU A 80 -7.67 -1.21 -4.77
C GLU A 80 -8.10 -0.28 -3.65
N LEU A 81 -7.13 0.16 -2.84
CA LEU A 81 -7.33 1.19 -1.84
C LEU A 81 -7.61 2.54 -2.51
N PRO A 82 -8.49 3.39 -1.93
CA PRO A 82 -8.87 4.65 -2.55
C PRO A 82 -7.67 5.61 -2.67
N ALA A 83 -7.70 6.50 -3.67
CA ALA A 83 -6.66 7.52 -3.87
C ALA A 83 -6.44 8.42 -2.64
N THR A 84 -7.47 8.60 -1.81
CA THR A 84 -7.38 9.36 -0.55
C THR A 84 -6.61 8.65 0.56
N CYS A 85 -6.28 7.37 0.41
CA CYS A 85 -5.51 6.61 1.39
C CYS A 85 -4.07 7.16 1.47
N ARG A 86 -3.63 7.47 2.70
CA ARG A 86 -2.35 8.13 2.98
C ARG A 86 -1.17 7.16 3.18
N LEU A 87 -1.41 5.85 3.11
CA LEU A 87 -0.32 4.87 3.15
C LEU A 87 0.58 5.03 1.92
N SER A 88 1.87 4.73 2.08
CA SER A 88 2.80 4.71 0.95
C SER A 88 2.38 3.66 -0.09
N LEU A 89 2.71 3.90 -1.36
CA LEU A 89 2.38 2.98 -2.44
C LEU A 89 2.95 1.57 -2.18
N GLY A 90 4.22 1.49 -1.73
CA GLY A 90 4.83 0.22 -1.33
C GLY A 90 4.06 -0.54 -0.24
N LEU A 91 3.54 0.14 0.78
CA LEU A 91 2.74 -0.53 1.80
C LEU A 91 1.36 -0.95 1.26
N LYS A 92 0.75 -0.14 0.39
CA LYS A 92 -0.52 -0.50 -0.27
C LYS A 92 -0.38 -1.78 -1.10
N GLN A 93 0.75 -1.98 -1.79
CA GLN A 93 1.02 -3.19 -2.57
C GLN A 93 1.02 -4.47 -1.71
N HIS A 94 1.43 -4.37 -0.44
CA HIS A 94 1.40 -5.49 0.50
C HIS A 94 0.08 -5.63 1.25
N LEU A 95 -0.54 -4.51 1.65
CA LEU A 95 -1.78 -4.52 2.42
C LEU A 95 -3.00 -4.94 1.57
N THR A 96 -3.04 -4.56 0.29
CA THR A 96 -4.19 -4.83 -0.58
C THR A 96 -4.47 -6.34 -0.75
N PRO A 97 -3.47 -7.20 -1.03
CA PRO A 97 -3.66 -8.66 -1.04
C PRO A 97 -4.12 -9.23 0.31
N ILE A 98 -3.61 -8.71 1.44
CA ILE A 98 -4.04 -9.11 2.78
C ILE A 98 -5.52 -8.77 2.98
N LEU A 99 -5.94 -7.55 2.63
CA LEU A 99 -7.34 -7.14 2.69
C LEU A 99 -8.24 -8.02 1.81
N ALA A 100 -7.81 -8.34 0.60
CA ALA A 100 -8.51 -9.23 -0.31
C ALA A 100 -8.71 -10.64 0.28
N GLY A 101 -7.69 -11.16 0.97
CA GLY A 101 -7.75 -12.46 1.65
C GLY A 101 -8.64 -12.46 2.90
N LEU A 102 -8.53 -11.41 3.72
CA LEU A 102 -9.33 -11.25 4.95
C LEU A 102 -10.81 -10.99 4.65
N LEU A 103 -11.08 -10.21 3.61
CA LEU A 103 -12.42 -9.90 3.14
C LEU A 103 -12.85 -10.89 2.05
N GLU A 104 -12.62 -12.19 2.20
CA GLU A 104 -13.12 -13.22 1.28
C GLU A 104 -14.45 -13.81 1.78
N SER A 105 -15.44 -13.87 0.89
CA SER A 105 -16.79 -14.38 1.22
C SER A 105 -16.95 -15.84 0.81
N ASN A 106 -16.20 -16.29 -0.19
CA ASN A 106 -16.25 -17.68 -0.65
C ASN A 106 -15.54 -18.59 0.35
N GLU A 107 -16.31 -19.47 1.00
CA GLU A 107 -15.83 -20.38 2.04
C GLU A 107 -14.63 -21.23 1.63
N LYS A 108 -14.51 -21.61 0.35
CA LYS A 108 -13.37 -22.42 -0.14
C LYS A 108 -12.08 -21.63 -0.29
N LYS A 109 -12.16 -20.30 -0.36
CA LYS A 109 -11.04 -19.39 -0.59
C LYS A 109 -10.70 -18.55 0.65
N LYS A 110 -11.51 -18.65 1.71
CA LYS A 110 -11.28 -17.93 2.97
C LYS A 110 -9.90 -18.26 3.53
N TRP A 111 -9.22 -17.22 3.99
CA TRP A 111 -7.97 -17.38 4.69
C TRP A 111 -8.19 -17.96 6.09
N ASN A 112 -7.13 -18.56 6.60
CA ASN A 112 -7.00 -18.89 8.02
C ASN A 112 -5.90 -18.02 8.64
N PHE A 113 -5.76 -18.10 9.97
CA PHE A 113 -4.75 -17.34 10.70
C PHE A 113 -3.31 -17.63 10.26
N ASN A 114 -2.99 -18.87 9.87
CA ASN A 114 -1.63 -19.19 9.40
C ASN A 114 -1.31 -18.45 8.10
N THR A 115 -2.26 -18.38 7.17
CA THR A 115 -2.10 -17.60 5.93
C THR A 115 -1.90 -16.12 6.26
N LEU A 116 -2.72 -15.54 7.14
CA LEU A 116 -2.54 -14.15 7.58
C LEU A 116 -1.15 -13.93 8.19
N PHE A 117 -0.73 -14.76 9.14
CA PHE A 117 0.56 -14.59 9.81
C PHE A 117 1.73 -14.71 8.84
N ASN A 118 1.68 -15.66 7.91
CA ASN A 118 2.71 -15.79 6.88
C ASN A 118 2.78 -14.55 5.97
N GLU A 119 1.65 -13.95 5.60
CA GLU A 119 1.65 -12.73 4.78
C GLU A 119 2.13 -11.49 5.56
N VAL A 120 1.82 -11.40 6.85
CA VAL A 120 2.32 -10.32 7.72
C VAL A 120 3.82 -10.48 7.98
N GLU A 121 4.30 -11.69 8.24
CA GLU A 121 5.73 -12.00 8.44
C GLU A 121 6.55 -11.63 7.20
N LYS A 122 6.03 -11.89 5.99
CA LYS A 122 6.66 -11.42 4.75
C LYS A 122 6.86 -9.91 4.71
N ILE A 123 6.01 -9.11 5.35
CA ILE A 123 6.17 -7.65 5.43
C ILE A 123 7.20 -7.30 6.50
N ASP A 124 7.14 -7.96 7.66
CA ASP A 124 8.05 -7.75 8.79
C ASP A 124 9.52 -8.07 8.44
N GLU A 125 9.74 -9.08 7.60
CA GLU A 125 11.06 -9.44 7.06
C GLU A 125 11.71 -8.37 6.16
N LYS A 126 10.96 -7.33 5.75
CA LYS A 126 11.46 -6.31 4.82
C LYS A 126 12.03 -5.11 5.55
N MET A 127 13.10 -4.56 5.00
CA MET A 127 13.57 -3.21 5.34
C MET A 127 12.94 -2.17 4.41
N ILE A 128 12.97 -0.91 4.84
CA ILE A 128 12.45 0.22 4.07
C ILE A 128 13.63 1.04 3.55
N ILE A 129 13.67 1.29 2.25
CA ILE A 129 14.57 2.26 1.63
C ILE A 129 13.76 3.43 1.10
N HIS A 130 14.16 4.63 1.48
CA HIS A 130 13.53 5.87 1.05
C HIS A 130 14.12 6.32 -0.28
N VAL A 131 13.26 6.47 -1.28
CA VAL A 131 13.65 6.88 -2.64
C VAL A 131 12.81 8.08 -3.05
N PHE A 132 13.43 9.22 -3.31
CA PHE A 132 12.74 10.38 -3.84
C PHE A 132 12.73 10.33 -5.37
N CYS A 133 11.53 10.46 -5.96
CA CYS A 133 11.35 10.56 -7.40
C CYS A 133 11.00 12.00 -7.75
N PRO A 134 11.95 12.80 -8.28
CA PRO A 134 11.70 14.20 -8.64
C PRO A 134 10.66 14.34 -9.75
N HIS A 135 10.68 13.42 -10.73
CA HIS A 135 9.65 13.39 -11.77
C HIS A 135 8.27 13.26 -11.14
N LYS A 136 8.11 12.39 -10.13
CA LYS A 136 6.83 12.23 -9.43
C LYS A 136 6.55 13.24 -8.32
N TRP A 137 7.56 14.01 -7.93
CA TRP A 137 7.56 14.84 -6.72
C TRP A 137 7.03 14.05 -5.51
N SER A 138 7.55 12.83 -5.34
CA SER A 138 7.05 11.90 -4.33
C SER A 138 8.18 11.14 -3.66
N LEU A 139 8.11 11.05 -2.33
CA LEU A 139 8.95 10.16 -1.56
C LEU A 139 8.34 8.75 -1.55
N LEU A 140 9.05 7.82 -2.17
CA LEU A 140 8.72 6.41 -2.25
C LEU A 140 9.31 5.67 -1.04
N ARG A 141 8.55 4.71 -0.51
CA ARG A 141 8.99 3.81 0.55
C ARG A 141 9.07 2.42 -0.04
N ILE A 142 10.29 1.99 -0.34
CA ILE A 142 10.56 0.71 -0.99
C ILE A 142 10.72 -0.36 0.10
N TYR A 143 9.72 -1.24 0.21
CA TYR A 143 9.78 -2.39 1.10
C TYR A 143 10.50 -3.52 0.39
N ILE A 144 11.68 -3.88 0.88
CA ILE A 144 12.58 -4.82 0.21
C ILE A 144 13.22 -5.80 1.19
N LYS A 145 13.47 -7.03 0.75
CA LYS A 145 14.18 -8.01 1.58
C LYS A 145 15.64 -7.60 1.76
N PRO A 146 16.24 -7.75 2.96
CA PRO A 146 17.64 -7.43 3.22
C PRO A 146 18.64 -8.06 2.25
N GLU A 147 18.35 -9.28 1.77
CA GLU A 147 19.21 -10.05 0.86
C GLU A 147 18.90 -9.83 -0.63
N ALA A 148 18.01 -8.89 -0.97
CA ALA A 148 17.73 -8.56 -2.36
C ALA A 148 18.95 -7.91 -3.05
N SER A 149 19.05 -8.09 -4.37
CA SER A 149 20.07 -7.48 -5.22
C SER A 149 19.71 -6.06 -5.63
N TYR A 150 20.66 -5.36 -6.25
CA TYR A 150 20.42 -4.06 -6.88
C TYR A 150 19.32 -4.12 -7.95
N SER A 151 19.29 -5.16 -8.79
CA SER A 151 18.23 -5.34 -9.79
C SER A 151 16.83 -5.45 -9.17
N GLY A 152 16.69 -6.23 -8.09
CA GLY A 152 15.42 -6.35 -7.36
C GLY A 152 14.99 -5.02 -6.73
N PHE A 153 15.95 -4.20 -6.30
CA PHE A 153 15.66 -2.84 -5.84
C PHE A 153 15.15 -1.94 -6.96
N GLN A 154 15.78 -1.98 -8.15
CA GLN A 154 15.32 -1.20 -9.30
C GLN A 154 13.93 -1.61 -9.78
N GLU A 155 13.59 -2.90 -9.75
CA GLU A 155 12.24 -3.39 -10.09
C GLU A 155 11.18 -2.78 -9.17
N LEU A 156 11.42 -2.81 -7.85
CA LEU A 156 10.49 -2.22 -6.88
C LEU A 156 10.37 -0.70 -7.00
N ILE A 157 11.45 -0.02 -7.40
CA ILE A 157 11.40 1.41 -7.73
C ILE A 157 10.57 1.63 -9.01
N ALA A 158 10.73 0.78 -10.03
CA ALA A 158 10.02 0.92 -11.30
C ALA A 158 8.49 0.84 -11.11
N GLU A 159 8.03 -0.09 -10.28
CA GLU A 159 6.61 -0.27 -9.94
C GLU A 159 5.97 0.99 -9.33
N GLN A 160 6.77 1.82 -8.64
CA GLN A 160 6.27 3.00 -7.94
C GLN A 160 6.58 4.33 -8.67
N SER A 161 7.67 4.37 -9.44
CA SER A 161 8.20 5.57 -10.11
C SER A 161 7.79 5.72 -11.57
N GLU A 162 7.28 4.66 -12.22
CA GLU A 162 7.03 4.61 -13.67
C GLU A 162 8.30 4.75 -14.52
N ILE A 163 9.48 4.63 -13.92
CA ILE A 163 10.78 4.62 -14.61
C ILE A 163 11.27 3.17 -14.67
N SER A 164 11.39 2.59 -15.87
CA SER A 164 11.88 1.20 -16.03
C SER A 164 13.29 1.03 -15.46
N ALA A 165 13.59 -0.15 -14.89
CA ALA A 165 14.85 -0.41 -14.20
C ALA A 165 16.10 -0.02 -15.01
N GLU A 166 16.12 -0.34 -16.30
CA GLU A 166 17.20 0.00 -17.24
C GLU A 166 17.42 1.52 -17.43
N ASN A 167 16.37 2.31 -17.22
CA ASN A 167 16.37 3.77 -17.40
C ASN A 167 16.58 4.53 -16.09
N GLN A 168 16.75 3.83 -14.96
CA GLN A 168 16.99 4.48 -13.68
C GLN A 168 18.44 4.93 -13.52
N ILE A 169 18.62 6.13 -12.98
CA ILE A 169 19.86 6.64 -12.43
C ILE A 169 19.61 6.88 -10.94
N LEU A 170 20.27 6.08 -10.09
CA LEU A 170 20.13 6.18 -8.64
C LEU A 170 21.30 6.98 -8.07
N ILE A 171 21.01 8.05 -7.33
CA ILE A 171 22.00 8.96 -6.76
C ILE A 171 21.78 9.06 -5.25
N PHE A 172 22.85 8.95 -4.47
CA PHE A 172 22.82 9.15 -3.03
C PHE A 172 23.98 10.08 -2.62
N GLU A 173 23.66 11.15 -1.89
CA GLU A 173 24.64 12.18 -1.45
C GLU A 173 25.55 12.75 -2.56
N GLY A 174 25.03 12.82 -3.80
CA GLY A 174 25.75 13.35 -4.96
C GLY A 174 26.54 12.32 -5.77
N GLU A 175 26.62 11.08 -5.30
CA GLU A 175 27.31 9.97 -5.98
C GLU A 175 26.31 8.97 -6.55
N VAL A 176 26.69 8.27 -7.62
CA VAL A 176 25.87 7.18 -8.17
C VAL A 176 25.81 6.03 -7.15
N LEU A 177 24.62 5.52 -6.83
CA LEU A 177 24.48 4.50 -5.78
C LEU A 177 25.35 3.26 -6.02
N LEU A 178 25.55 2.87 -7.30
CA LEU A 178 26.43 1.78 -7.71
C LEU A 178 27.90 1.98 -7.33
N THR A 179 28.39 3.21 -7.17
CA THR A 179 29.78 3.46 -6.74
C THR A 179 29.95 3.31 -5.23
N LEU A 180 28.85 3.46 -4.48
CA LEU A 180 28.83 3.34 -3.01
C LEU A 180 28.62 1.89 -2.56
N ILE A 181 27.99 1.07 -3.39
CA ILE A 181 27.82 -0.36 -3.13
C ILE A 181 28.94 -1.12 -3.85
N GLU A 182 29.67 -1.98 -3.13
CA GLU A 182 30.87 -2.66 -3.64
C GLU A 182 30.61 -3.45 -4.95
N SER A 183 29.39 -3.94 -5.15
CA SER A 183 28.98 -4.74 -6.31
C SER A 183 27.45 -4.71 -6.50
N GLU A 184 26.95 -4.91 -7.71
CA GLU A 184 25.52 -5.08 -8.04
C GLU A 184 24.86 -6.27 -7.31
N ILE A 185 25.67 -7.25 -6.92
CA ILE A 185 25.26 -8.46 -6.19
C ILE A 185 25.21 -8.17 -4.68
N SER A 186 25.75 -7.05 -4.22
CA SER A 186 25.77 -6.70 -2.81
C SER A 186 24.35 -6.60 -2.28
N PRO A 187 24.03 -7.31 -1.18
CA PRO A 187 22.69 -7.32 -0.64
C PRO A 187 22.32 -5.93 -0.12
N VAL A 188 21.04 -5.60 -0.28
CA VAL A 188 20.49 -4.28 0.07
C VAL A 188 20.71 -3.90 1.54
N ARG A 189 20.85 -4.87 2.45
CA ARG A 189 21.23 -4.64 3.86
C ARG A 189 22.57 -3.91 4.04
N ASN A 190 23.45 -3.95 3.04
CA ASN A 190 24.76 -3.31 3.06
C ASN A 190 24.72 -1.87 2.53
N TYR A 191 23.56 -1.38 2.08
CA TYR A 191 23.44 -0.02 1.56
C TYR A 191 23.72 1.01 2.68
N PRO A 192 24.08 2.26 2.32
CA PRO A 192 24.35 3.30 3.30
C PRO A 192 23.22 3.44 4.33
N LYS A 193 23.54 3.24 5.61
CA LYS A 193 22.58 3.35 6.73
C LYS A 193 22.12 4.78 6.97
N THR A 194 22.79 5.76 6.36
CA THR A 194 22.41 7.17 6.33
C THR A 194 21.22 7.44 5.41
N ILE A 195 20.76 6.47 4.60
CA ILE A 195 19.54 6.63 3.80
C ILE A 195 18.33 6.75 4.73
N SER A 196 17.65 7.90 4.68
CA SER A 196 16.45 8.17 5.47
C SER A 196 15.41 8.96 4.66
N GLU A 197 14.33 9.38 5.31
CA GLU A 197 13.31 10.25 4.70
C GLU A 197 13.88 11.64 4.36
N GLU A 198 14.82 12.14 5.18
CA GLU A 198 15.51 13.42 5.02
C GLU A 198 16.66 13.34 4.01
N THR A 199 17.33 12.19 3.95
CA THR A 199 18.42 11.88 3.02
C THR A 199 18.06 10.66 2.16
N PRO A 200 17.11 10.79 1.22
CA PRO A 200 16.69 9.66 0.39
C PRO A 200 17.65 9.43 -0.78
N VAL A 201 17.56 8.24 -1.38
CA VAL A 201 18.14 7.98 -2.70
C VAL A 201 17.28 8.69 -3.75
N TYR A 202 17.89 9.40 -4.69
CA TYR A 202 17.18 10.05 -5.78
C TYR A 202 17.13 9.12 -6.99
N VAL A 203 15.95 8.94 -7.58
CA VAL A 203 15.79 8.24 -8.87
C VAL A 203 15.50 9.23 -9.99
N PHE A 204 16.37 9.23 -11.01
CA PHE A 204 16.19 9.97 -12.25
C PHE A 204 16.01 9.02 -13.43
N SER A 205 15.43 9.54 -14.51
CA SER A 205 15.32 8.82 -15.78
C SER A 205 16.47 9.20 -16.71
N LYS A 206 17.09 8.21 -17.36
CA LYS A 206 18.06 8.41 -18.46
C LYS A 206 17.42 9.05 -19.68
N ILE A 207 16.12 8.79 -19.88
CA ILE A 207 15.34 9.30 -21.00
C ILE A 207 14.64 10.58 -20.58
N VAL A 208 14.54 11.55 -21.49
CA VAL A 208 13.71 12.74 -21.31
C VAL A 208 12.26 12.30 -21.12
N MET A 209 11.76 12.44 -19.89
CA MET A 209 10.35 12.28 -19.60
C MET A 209 9.63 13.57 -19.97
N GLU A 210 8.38 13.48 -20.45
CA GLU A 210 7.59 14.69 -20.70
C GLU A 210 7.57 15.57 -19.45
N PRO A 211 7.89 16.87 -19.58
CA PRO A 211 7.88 17.76 -18.44
C PRO A 211 6.47 17.78 -17.85
N ARG A 212 6.37 17.57 -16.53
CA ARG A 212 5.10 17.81 -15.86
C ARG A 212 4.71 19.26 -16.09
N GLN A 213 3.57 19.46 -16.74
CA GLN A 213 2.84 20.70 -16.59
C GLN A 213 2.37 20.75 -15.14
N PHE A 214 3.18 21.37 -14.27
CA PHE A 214 2.66 21.84 -13.01
C PHE A 214 1.52 22.78 -13.37
N GLN A 215 0.27 22.42 -13.02
CA GLN A 215 -0.81 23.40 -13.02
C GLN A 215 -0.27 24.58 -12.25
N VAL A 216 -0.15 25.72 -12.93
CA VAL A 216 0.44 26.95 -12.42
C VAL A 216 -0.15 27.19 -11.04
N ALA A 217 0.62 26.87 -10.00
CA ALA A 217 0.33 27.38 -8.68
C ALA A 217 0.40 28.88 -8.91
N ILE A 218 -0.74 29.56 -8.78
CA ILE A 218 -0.81 31.02 -8.80
C ILE A 218 0.02 31.45 -7.59
N TYR A 219 1.33 31.60 -7.79
CA TYR A 219 2.15 32.42 -6.93
C TYR A 219 1.54 33.80 -7.08
N ARG A 220 0.69 34.19 -6.13
CA ARG A 220 0.45 35.60 -5.85
C ARG A 220 1.82 36.17 -5.53
N MET A 221 2.43 36.74 -6.56
CA MET A 221 3.57 37.61 -6.46
C MET A 221 3.08 38.76 -5.56
N TYR A 222 3.42 38.70 -4.27
CA TYR A 222 3.40 39.89 -3.44
C TYR A 222 4.51 40.77 -4.02
N CYS A 223 4.14 41.59 -5.01
CA CYS A 223 4.95 42.72 -5.39
C CYS A 223 5.11 43.56 -4.12
N PHE A 224 6.36 43.69 -3.68
CA PHE A 224 6.74 44.75 -2.75
C PHE A 224 6.41 46.07 -3.43
N ASP A 225 5.39 46.77 -2.94
CA ASP A 225 5.18 48.18 -3.22
C ASP A 225 6.34 48.97 -2.61
N ASN A 226 7.44 49.08 -3.38
CA ASN A 226 8.47 50.08 -3.14
C ASN A 226 7.93 51.44 -3.60
N ASN A 227 7.14 52.09 -2.73
CA ASN A 227 6.91 53.53 -2.82
C ASN A 227 8.17 54.25 -2.34
N PHE A 228 9.07 54.51 -3.29
CA PHE A 228 10.01 55.63 -3.22
C PHE A 228 9.52 56.69 -4.20
N VAL A 229 8.82 57.72 -3.69
CA VAL A 229 9.03 59.17 -3.92
C VAL A 229 8.40 59.90 -2.75
#